data_AF-A0A816BZ66-F1
#
_entry.id   AF-A0A816BZ66-F1
#
_cell.length_a   1.000
_cell.length_b   1.000
_cell.length_c   1.000
_cell.angle_alpha   90.00
_cell.angle_beta   90.00
_cell.angle_gamma   90.00
#
_symmetry.space_group_name_H-M   'P 1'
#
loop_
_entity.id
_entity.type
_entity.pdbx_description
1 polymer ?
#
loop_
_entity_poly.entity_id
_entity_poly.type
_entity_poly.pdbx_seq_one_letter_code
_entity_poly.pdbx_strand_id
1 'polypeptide(L)'
;MESDQDSDDCEYEMTEQRTNERRIERQLDDFRVKWKTEIQQRTVYGHVLNDKQKEQQEEAINNEEQAKHFFERATELEREGKLYDAIKYYRAAMQLVPDIEFRMARKGQQQTTTTTEFNSKEGNINEDLHTNEACDDENNLIDSLQLVNVDDNERSIICTKNFPQQATHMSCIPSEVLIYIFRWVISSDLDVRSIEQCARVCRGFYICARDPQLWKMICFKTWGVNTGNSSVHINWRHMFINRPHVVFNGVYISRASYIRQGEQSLDTFYSPWHLVEYYRYMRFFPDGVVLIYTSADEPRTTVARLKSRYSIRDPSLIFGNYRLQNNRVVIVAKRTAQRSTTMNNPQRRAGKDLSLSDVEQTMNMEFEMSDVGKKKHHQLIWAHYEIRFTNKRTSDERSTVLNVTNDRHTYPPLIFSRVKSYVLSAEQPLK
;
A
#
# COMPACT_ATOMS: atom_id res chain seq x y z
N MET A 1 -91.56 53.47 -48.39
CA MET A 1 -91.21 52.08 -48.75
C MET A 1 -89.85 51.87 -48.11
N GLU A 2 -89.86 51.52 -46.82
CA GLU A 2 -89.77 50.12 -46.35
C GLU A 2 -88.38 49.59 -46.70
N SER A 3 -87.44 49.68 -45.76
CA SER A 3 -87.12 48.66 -44.74
C SER A 3 -85.96 47.80 -45.25
N ASP A 4 -85.15 47.32 -44.30
CA ASP A 4 -84.16 46.24 -44.50
C ASP A 4 -82.79 46.67 -45.04
N GLN A 5 -81.94 47.22 -44.16
CA GLN A 5 -80.49 47.26 -44.38
C GLN A 5 -79.64 47.23 -43.09
N ASP A 6 -80.22 46.75 -41.98
CA ASP A 6 -79.52 46.49 -40.71
C ASP A 6 -79.41 44.98 -40.38
N SER A 7 -79.72 44.08 -41.34
CA SER A 7 -79.66 42.62 -41.14
C SER A 7 -78.38 41.94 -41.62
N ASP A 8 -77.61 42.55 -42.53
CA ASP A 8 -76.56 41.84 -43.27
C ASP A 8 -75.17 41.90 -42.59
N ASP A 9 -74.87 42.90 -41.77
CA ASP A 9 -73.59 43.00 -41.05
C ASP A 9 -73.50 42.07 -39.83
N CYS A 10 -74.64 41.71 -39.21
CA CYS A 10 -74.69 40.72 -38.13
C CYS A 10 -74.51 39.27 -38.63
N GLU A 11 -74.90 38.98 -39.87
CA GLU A 11 -74.68 37.64 -40.47
C GLU A 11 -73.22 37.43 -40.90
N TYR A 12 -72.51 38.50 -41.26
CA TYR A 12 -71.09 38.44 -41.67
C TYR A 12 -70.15 38.18 -40.49
N GLU A 13 -70.35 38.81 -39.33
CA GLU A 13 -69.53 38.54 -38.12
C GLU A 13 -69.81 37.15 -37.51
N MET A 14 -71.07 36.67 -37.55
CA MET A 14 -71.41 35.32 -37.08
C MET A 14 -70.87 34.21 -37.98
N THR A 15 -70.72 34.46 -39.29
CA THR A 15 -70.13 33.50 -40.23
C THR A 15 -68.60 33.46 -40.13
N GLU A 16 -67.92 34.56 -39.84
CA GLU A 16 -66.48 34.58 -39.53
C GLU A 16 -66.14 33.88 -38.20
N GLN A 17 -66.96 34.07 -37.16
CA GLN A 17 -66.78 33.35 -35.89
C GLN A 17 -67.01 31.84 -36.07
N ARG A 18 -68.07 31.44 -36.78
CA ARG A 18 -68.34 30.01 -37.09
C ARG A 18 -67.28 29.37 -37.97
N THR A 19 -66.65 30.11 -38.88
CA THR A 19 -65.56 29.58 -39.73
C THR A 19 -64.26 29.45 -38.94
N ASN A 20 -63.96 30.37 -38.02
CA ASN A 20 -62.85 30.23 -37.09
C ASN A 20 -63.04 29.10 -36.08
N GLU A 21 -64.25 28.93 -35.52
CA GLU A 21 -64.57 27.79 -34.65
C GLU A 21 -64.37 26.46 -35.38
N ARG A 22 -64.89 26.32 -36.61
CA ARG A 22 -64.67 25.13 -37.45
C ARG A 22 -63.19 24.89 -37.79
N ARG A 23 -62.40 25.96 -37.94
CA ARG A 23 -60.96 25.87 -38.18
C ARG A 23 -60.21 25.39 -36.94
N ILE A 24 -60.58 25.89 -35.77
CA ILE A 24 -60.02 25.45 -34.47
C ILE A 24 -60.43 24.01 -34.19
N GLU A 25 -61.68 23.61 -34.45
CA GLU A 25 -62.13 22.22 -34.33
C GLU A 25 -61.33 21.27 -35.21
N ARG A 26 -61.07 21.63 -36.48
CA ARG A 26 -60.21 20.84 -37.37
C ARG A 26 -58.78 20.73 -36.85
N GLN A 27 -58.20 21.82 -36.34
CA GLN A 27 -56.86 21.79 -35.76
C GLN A 27 -56.80 20.94 -34.49
N LEU A 28 -57.86 20.96 -33.67
CA LEU A 28 -57.99 20.11 -32.50
C LEU A 28 -58.18 18.64 -32.88
N ASP A 29 -58.90 18.34 -33.94
CA ASP A 29 -59.06 16.96 -34.45
C ASP A 29 -57.75 16.43 -35.04
N ASP A 30 -57.01 17.23 -35.80
CA ASP A 30 -55.67 16.88 -36.27
C ASP A 30 -54.71 16.65 -35.11
N PHE A 31 -54.81 17.49 -34.07
CA PHE A 31 -54.03 17.32 -32.84
C PHE A 31 -54.43 16.04 -32.09
N ARG A 32 -55.73 15.76 -31.94
CA ARG A 32 -56.23 14.53 -31.29
C ARG A 32 -55.78 13.29 -32.04
N VAL A 33 -55.80 13.31 -33.37
CA VAL A 33 -55.30 12.22 -34.22
C VAL A 33 -53.80 12.03 -34.01
N LYS A 34 -53.00 13.11 -34.11
CA LYS A 34 -51.55 13.06 -33.87
C LYS A 34 -51.20 12.56 -32.47
N TRP A 35 -51.89 13.06 -31.46
CA TRP A 35 -51.70 12.67 -30.06
C TRP A 35 -52.11 11.21 -29.82
N LYS A 36 -53.22 10.75 -30.42
CA LYS A 36 -53.64 9.35 -30.34
C LYS A 36 -52.64 8.41 -31.03
N THR A 37 -52.08 8.81 -32.18
CA THR A 37 -50.98 8.06 -32.80
C THR A 37 -49.70 8.06 -31.96
N GLU A 38 -49.35 9.17 -31.29
CA GLU A 38 -48.18 9.24 -30.42
C GLU A 38 -48.34 8.37 -29.16
N ILE A 39 -49.54 8.34 -28.56
CA ILE A 39 -49.85 7.45 -27.43
C ILE A 39 -49.80 5.98 -27.87
N GLN A 40 -50.39 5.65 -29.03
CA GLN A 40 -50.35 4.28 -29.56
C GLN A 40 -48.91 3.83 -29.85
N GLN A 41 -48.07 4.72 -30.38
CA GLN A 41 -46.64 4.45 -30.55
C GLN A 41 -45.95 4.26 -29.18
N ARG A 42 -46.17 5.13 -28.20
CA ARG A 42 -45.60 4.98 -26.85
C ARG A 42 -46.04 3.70 -26.14
N THR A 43 -47.29 3.25 -26.30
CA THR A 43 -47.76 1.99 -25.72
C THR A 43 -47.14 0.78 -26.41
N VAL A 44 -46.94 0.81 -27.73
CA VAL A 44 -46.27 -0.28 -28.46
C VAL A 44 -44.78 -0.32 -28.13
N TYR A 45 -44.09 0.83 -28.10
CA TYR A 45 -42.68 0.90 -27.69
C TYR A 45 -42.48 0.54 -26.21
N GLY A 46 -43.42 0.91 -25.32
CA GLY A 46 -43.40 0.54 -23.90
C GLY A 46 -43.63 -0.96 -23.66
N HIS A 47 -44.52 -1.60 -24.44
CA HIS A 47 -44.75 -3.04 -24.35
C HIS A 47 -43.54 -3.83 -24.86
N VAL A 48 -42.93 -3.42 -25.99
CA VAL A 48 -41.72 -4.06 -26.54
C VAL A 48 -40.49 -3.88 -25.62
N LEU A 49 -40.37 -2.75 -24.93
CA LEU A 49 -39.31 -2.55 -23.93
C LEU A 49 -39.54 -3.39 -22.67
N ASN A 50 -40.78 -3.53 -22.21
CA ASN A 50 -41.12 -4.40 -21.08
C ASN A 50 -40.93 -5.89 -21.41
N ASP A 51 -41.27 -6.33 -22.61
CA ASP A 51 -41.08 -7.73 -23.02
C ASP A 51 -39.58 -8.06 -23.16
N LYS A 52 -38.77 -7.15 -23.72
CA LYS A 52 -37.31 -7.29 -23.76
C LYS A 52 -36.66 -7.28 -22.37
N GLN A 53 -37.21 -6.49 -21.43
CA GLN A 53 -36.73 -6.49 -20.04
C GLN A 53 -37.11 -7.77 -19.29
N LYS A 54 -38.29 -8.34 -19.57
CA LYS A 54 -38.70 -9.65 -19.03
C LYS A 54 -37.85 -10.79 -19.58
N GLU A 55 -37.60 -10.82 -20.89
CA GLU A 55 -36.71 -11.82 -21.51
C GLU A 55 -35.28 -11.74 -20.95
N GLN A 56 -34.73 -10.53 -20.77
CA GLN A 56 -33.41 -10.33 -20.15
C GLN A 56 -33.37 -10.74 -18.67
N GLN A 57 -34.47 -10.55 -17.93
CA GLN A 57 -34.57 -11.03 -16.55
C GLN A 57 -34.68 -12.55 -16.47
N GLU A 58 -35.47 -13.19 -17.33
CA GLU A 58 -35.60 -14.65 -17.38
C GLU A 58 -34.27 -15.31 -17.79
N GLU A 59 -33.56 -14.74 -18.76
CA GLU A 59 -32.23 -15.21 -19.17
C GLU A 59 -31.18 -15.01 -18.07
N ALA A 60 -31.22 -13.90 -17.34
CA ALA A 60 -30.34 -13.68 -16.18
C ALA A 60 -30.61 -14.66 -15.03
N ILE A 61 -31.88 -15.01 -14.77
CA ILE A 61 -32.27 -16.01 -13.76
C ILE A 61 -31.78 -17.40 -14.17
N ASN A 62 -31.97 -17.78 -15.44
CA ASN A 62 -31.50 -19.07 -15.97
C ASN A 62 -29.97 -19.18 -15.93
N ASN A 63 -29.26 -18.12 -16.31
CA ASN A 63 -27.80 -18.06 -16.21
C ASN A 63 -27.31 -18.16 -14.75
N GLU A 64 -28.04 -17.60 -13.79
CA GLU A 64 -27.72 -17.72 -12.38
C GLU A 64 -27.93 -19.16 -11.84
N GLU A 65 -28.99 -19.85 -12.26
CA GLU A 65 -29.24 -21.24 -11.87
C GLU A 65 -28.20 -22.20 -12.46
N GLN A 66 -27.83 -22.01 -13.73
CA GLN A 66 -26.76 -22.78 -14.36
C GLN A 66 -25.41 -22.55 -13.69
N ALA A 67 -25.09 -21.29 -13.33
CA ALA A 67 -23.87 -20.97 -12.60
C ALA A 67 -23.81 -21.67 -11.23
N LYS A 68 -24.94 -21.76 -10.51
CA LYS A 68 -25.03 -22.49 -9.23
C LYS A 68 -24.78 -23.98 -9.41
N HIS A 69 -25.40 -24.61 -10.40
CA HIS A 69 -25.21 -26.04 -10.65
C HIS A 69 -23.74 -26.37 -11.01
N PHE A 70 -23.09 -25.54 -11.83
CA PHE A 70 -21.67 -25.70 -12.11
C PHE A 70 -20.79 -25.51 -10.88
N PHE A 71 -21.13 -24.56 -10.01
CA PHE A 71 -20.41 -24.30 -8.76
C PHE A 71 -20.55 -25.46 -7.77
N GLU A 72 -21.76 -25.98 -7.55
CA GLU A 72 -22.02 -27.14 -6.69
C GLU A 72 -21.26 -28.37 -7.18
N ARG A 73 -21.31 -28.65 -8.49
CA ARG A 73 -20.56 -29.76 -9.07
C ARG A 73 -19.04 -29.63 -8.91
N ALA A 74 -18.52 -28.40 -8.97
CA ALA A 74 -17.11 -28.13 -8.72
C ALA A 74 -16.73 -28.40 -7.24
N THR A 75 -17.58 -28.01 -6.29
CA THR A 75 -17.35 -28.28 -4.86
C THR A 75 -17.38 -29.77 -4.51
N GLU A 76 -18.21 -30.56 -5.19
CA GLU A 76 -18.23 -32.03 -5.05
C GLU A 76 -16.91 -32.64 -5.52
N LEU A 77 -16.41 -32.23 -6.69
CA LEU A 77 -15.14 -32.71 -7.26
C LEU A 77 -13.93 -32.30 -6.43
N GLU A 78 -13.98 -31.12 -5.82
CA GLU A 78 -12.98 -30.66 -4.86
C GLU A 78 -12.99 -31.52 -3.58
N ARG A 79 -14.18 -31.87 -3.07
CA ARG A 79 -14.33 -32.79 -1.92
C ARG A 79 -13.85 -34.21 -2.24
N GLU A 80 -14.01 -34.65 -3.49
CA GLU A 80 -13.46 -35.91 -4.01
C GLU A 80 -11.94 -35.85 -4.30
N GLY A 81 -11.30 -34.67 -4.21
CA GLY A 81 -9.86 -34.48 -4.47
C GLY A 81 -9.46 -34.36 -5.94
N LYS A 82 -10.41 -34.28 -6.89
CA LYS A 82 -10.16 -34.13 -8.33
C LYS A 82 -10.06 -32.65 -8.73
N LEU A 83 -9.02 -31.98 -8.22
CA LEU A 83 -8.86 -30.52 -8.31
C LEU A 83 -8.79 -30.00 -9.76
N TYR A 84 -8.15 -30.75 -10.67
CA TYR A 84 -8.01 -30.34 -12.08
C TYR A 84 -9.33 -30.30 -12.84
N ASP A 85 -10.26 -31.22 -12.54
CA ASP A 85 -11.58 -31.22 -13.16
C ASP A 85 -12.50 -30.20 -12.48
N ALA A 86 -12.37 -29.99 -11.17
CA ALA A 86 -13.09 -28.95 -10.43
C ALA A 86 -12.84 -27.53 -11.01
N ILE A 87 -11.59 -27.21 -11.39
CA ILE A 87 -11.22 -25.90 -11.96
C ILE A 87 -12.00 -25.60 -13.26
N LYS A 88 -12.29 -26.62 -14.09
CA LYS A 88 -13.06 -26.43 -15.33
C LYS A 88 -14.49 -25.95 -15.02
N TYR A 89 -15.11 -26.56 -14.02
CA TYR A 89 -16.47 -26.23 -13.59
C TYR A 89 -16.53 -24.89 -12.85
N TYR A 90 -15.54 -24.56 -12.02
CA TYR A 90 -15.45 -23.22 -11.39
C TYR A 90 -15.30 -22.10 -12.42
N ARG A 91 -14.47 -22.30 -13.46
CA ARG A 91 -14.33 -21.33 -14.55
C ARG A 91 -15.63 -21.15 -15.33
N ALA A 92 -16.35 -22.24 -15.63
CA ALA A 92 -17.64 -22.17 -16.29
C ALA A 92 -18.68 -21.41 -15.45
N ALA A 93 -18.72 -21.63 -14.13
CA ALA A 93 -19.59 -20.90 -13.22
C ALA A 93 -19.28 -19.39 -13.18
N MET A 94 -18.00 -19.01 -13.10
CA MET A 94 -17.57 -17.61 -13.08
C MET A 94 -17.79 -16.88 -14.41
N GLN A 95 -17.76 -17.60 -15.54
CA GLN A 95 -18.07 -17.02 -16.85
C GLN A 95 -19.53 -16.62 -16.98
N LEU A 96 -20.44 -17.36 -16.34
CA LEU A 96 -21.87 -17.03 -16.30
C LEU A 96 -22.16 -15.95 -15.25
N VAL A 97 -21.61 -16.08 -14.04
CA VAL A 97 -21.79 -15.13 -12.94
C VAL A 97 -20.44 -14.90 -12.22
N PRO A 98 -19.75 -13.77 -12.47
CA PRO A 98 -18.40 -13.51 -11.95
C PRO A 98 -18.26 -13.47 -10.41
N ASP A 99 -19.35 -13.22 -9.67
CA ASP A 99 -19.40 -13.11 -8.21
C ASP A 99 -20.13 -14.28 -7.54
N ILE A 100 -20.30 -15.41 -8.24
CA ILE A 100 -21.02 -16.60 -7.75
C ILE A 100 -20.45 -17.14 -6.42
N GLU A 101 -19.13 -17.10 -6.25
CA GLU A 101 -18.42 -17.51 -5.02
C GLU A 101 -18.91 -16.75 -3.78
N PHE A 102 -19.03 -15.42 -3.90
CA PHE A 102 -19.48 -14.56 -2.80
C PHE A 102 -20.96 -14.77 -2.49
N ARG A 103 -21.79 -15.01 -3.51
CA ARG A 103 -23.24 -15.28 -3.34
C ARG A 103 -23.48 -16.63 -2.66
N MET A 104 -22.72 -17.66 -3.01
CA MET A 104 -22.82 -19.00 -2.40
C MET A 104 -22.27 -19.01 -0.96
N ALA A 105 -21.17 -18.31 -0.69
CA ALA A 105 -20.62 -18.18 0.67
C ALA A 105 -21.59 -17.46 1.63
N ARG A 106 -22.28 -16.42 1.16
CA ARG A 106 -23.31 -15.71 1.95
C ARG A 106 -24.51 -16.59 2.30
N LYS A 107 -24.96 -17.45 1.38
CA LYS A 107 -26.05 -18.40 1.63
C LYS A 107 -25.65 -19.50 2.62
N GLY A 108 -24.41 -19.97 2.58
CA GLY A 108 -23.87 -20.92 3.55
C GLY A 108 -23.84 -20.39 4.99
N GLN A 109 -23.57 -19.09 5.17
CA GLN A 109 -23.56 -18.46 6.50
C GLN A 109 -24.95 -18.24 7.10
N GLN A 110 -26.02 -18.22 6.30
CA GLN A 110 -27.40 -18.08 6.80
C GLN A 110 -28.04 -19.42 7.20
N GLN A 111 -27.46 -20.56 6.81
CA GLN A 111 -27.98 -21.90 7.14
C GLN A 111 -27.27 -22.56 8.34
N THR A 112 -26.15 -22.04 8.81
CA THR A 112 -25.37 -22.61 9.93
C THR A 112 -25.77 -22.07 11.31
N THR A 113 -27.07 -21.93 11.59
CA THR A 113 -27.61 -21.74 12.95
C THR A 113 -28.74 -22.72 13.24
N THR A 114 -28.52 -24.02 13.02
CA THR A 114 -29.26 -25.06 13.74
C THR A 114 -28.45 -26.37 13.73
N THR A 115 -28.35 -27.00 14.89
CA THR A 115 -27.88 -28.38 15.18
C THR A 115 -26.37 -28.72 15.24
N THR A 116 -25.82 -28.55 16.46
CA THR A 116 -25.15 -29.55 17.34
C THR A 116 -23.78 -30.19 16.99
N GLU A 117 -22.77 -29.74 17.75
CA GLU A 117 -21.64 -30.40 18.46
C GLU A 117 -21.09 -31.80 18.04
N PHE A 118 -19.78 -31.92 17.76
CA PHE A 118 -18.71 -32.42 18.67
C PHE A 118 -17.33 -32.67 17.99
N ASN A 119 -16.28 -32.07 18.57
CA ASN A 119 -14.85 -32.42 18.71
C ASN A 119 -14.00 -33.13 17.61
N SER A 120 -12.85 -32.53 17.26
CA SER A 120 -11.48 -32.94 17.70
C SER A 120 -10.35 -32.05 17.12
N LYS A 121 -9.51 -31.48 18.03
CA LYS A 121 -8.04 -31.24 18.02
C LYS A 121 -7.28 -31.27 16.67
N GLU A 122 -6.29 -30.45 16.33
CA GLU A 122 -5.29 -29.61 17.02
C GLU A 122 -4.52 -28.82 15.93
N GLY A 123 -4.02 -27.61 16.22
CA GLY A 123 -3.13 -26.89 15.30
C GLY A 123 -2.98 -25.38 15.57
N ASN A 124 -2.54 -25.02 16.76
CA ASN A 124 -2.30 -23.66 17.26
C ASN A 124 -1.23 -22.89 16.46
N ILE A 125 -1.56 -21.74 15.86
CA ILE A 125 -0.65 -20.60 15.69
C ILE A 125 -1.43 -19.33 16.05
N ASN A 126 -1.34 -18.92 17.32
CA ASN A 126 -1.80 -17.62 17.77
C ASN A 126 -0.78 -16.55 17.33
N GLU A 127 -1.21 -15.58 16.52
CA GLU A 127 -0.65 -14.23 16.57
C GLU A 127 -1.80 -13.25 16.84
N ASP A 128 -1.69 -12.59 17.99
CA ASP A 128 -2.66 -11.70 18.61
C ASP A 128 -3.04 -10.52 17.72
N LEU A 129 -4.27 -10.51 17.21
CA LEU A 129 -4.96 -9.29 16.80
C LEU A 129 -5.72 -8.73 18.01
N HIS A 130 -5.02 -8.00 18.87
CA HIS A 130 -5.68 -7.05 19.77
C HIS A 130 -6.05 -5.80 18.99
N THR A 131 -7.27 -5.75 18.48
CA THR A 131 -7.96 -4.50 18.13
C THR A 131 -8.27 -3.74 19.42
N ASN A 132 -7.31 -2.97 19.91
CA ASN A 132 -7.57 -1.97 20.94
C ASN A 132 -8.11 -0.71 20.24
N GLU A 133 -9.43 -0.59 20.24
CA GLU A 133 -10.13 0.70 20.18
C GLU A 133 -9.50 1.60 21.26
N ALA A 134 -8.97 2.76 20.86
CA ALA A 134 -8.33 3.69 21.77
C ALA A 134 -9.43 4.29 22.67
N CYS A 135 -9.44 3.88 23.94
CA CYS A 135 -10.28 4.49 24.96
C CYS A 135 -9.70 5.85 25.37
N ASP A 136 -10.57 6.80 25.70
CA ASP A 136 -10.20 8.16 26.16
C ASP A 136 -9.22 8.17 27.35
N ASP A 137 -9.13 7.07 28.10
CA ASP A 137 -8.15 6.86 29.17
C ASP A 137 -6.68 6.87 28.68
N GLU A 138 -6.41 6.43 27.45
CA GLU A 138 -5.03 6.38 26.91
C GLU A 138 -4.48 7.79 26.67
N ASN A 139 -5.33 8.74 26.27
CA ASN A 139 -4.95 10.14 26.07
C ASN A 139 -4.69 10.85 27.41
N ASN A 140 -5.54 10.63 28.43
CA ASN A 140 -5.32 11.17 29.78
C ASN A 140 -4.01 10.64 30.41
N LEU A 141 -3.67 9.38 30.15
CA LEU A 141 -2.41 8.79 30.60
C LEU A 141 -1.18 9.41 29.90
N ILE A 142 -1.28 9.68 28.60
CA ILE A 142 -0.19 10.35 27.85
C ILE A 142 0.08 11.74 28.41
N ASP A 143 -0.96 12.52 28.69
CA ASP A 143 -0.82 13.88 29.21
C ASP A 143 -0.23 13.88 30.62
N SER A 144 -0.70 12.98 31.50
CA SER A 144 -0.12 12.82 32.84
C SER A 144 1.36 12.42 32.79
N LEU A 145 1.75 11.55 31.85
CA LEU A 145 3.13 11.11 31.63
C LEU A 145 4.03 12.19 30.99
N GLN A 146 3.46 13.15 30.26
CA GLN A 146 4.22 14.31 29.74
C GLN A 146 4.52 15.33 30.83
N LEU A 147 3.68 15.40 31.86
CA LEU A 147 3.83 16.30 33.02
C LEU A 147 4.77 15.76 34.10
N VAL A 148 5.24 14.51 33.98
CA VAL A 148 6.17 13.90 34.95
C VAL A 148 7.52 14.60 34.88
N ASN A 149 7.78 15.48 35.84
CA ASN A 149 9.09 16.06 36.09
C ASN A 149 9.81 15.30 37.22
N VAL A 150 11.13 15.47 37.31
CA VAL A 150 11.87 15.10 38.54
C VAL A 150 11.47 16.14 39.56
N ASP A 151 10.75 15.75 40.62
CA ASP A 151 10.42 16.67 41.69
C ASP A 151 11.74 17.13 42.36
N ASP A 152 12.02 18.44 42.32
CA ASP A 152 13.25 19.05 42.85
C ASP A 152 13.48 18.80 44.37
N ASN A 153 12.46 18.31 45.08
CA ASN A 153 12.49 18.09 46.52
C ASN A 153 13.04 16.72 46.95
N GLU A 154 13.10 15.73 46.06
CA GLU A 154 13.73 14.44 46.34
C GLU A 154 15.01 14.34 45.54
N ARG A 155 16.18 14.53 46.18
CA ARG A 155 17.53 14.42 45.58
C ARG A 155 17.61 13.39 44.45
N SER A 156 17.36 13.81 43.21
CA SER A 156 17.67 13.17 41.92
C SER A 156 17.76 11.63 41.93
N ILE A 157 16.83 10.92 42.57
CA ILE A 157 16.86 9.46 42.62
C ILE A 157 16.32 8.94 41.28
N ILE A 158 17.25 8.59 40.38
CA ILE A 158 16.91 8.11 39.04
C ILE A 158 16.21 6.74 39.09
N CYS A 159 16.71 5.84 39.92
CA CYS A 159 16.14 4.51 40.10
C CYS A 159 16.43 3.96 41.49
N THR A 160 15.65 2.99 41.91
CA THR A 160 15.79 2.32 43.21
C THR A 160 16.12 0.85 43.00
N LYS A 161 16.85 0.26 43.96
CA LYS A 161 17.20 -1.17 43.93
C LYS A 161 15.97 -1.97 44.32
N ASN A 162 15.56 -2.93 43.49
CA ASN A 162 14.48 -3.86 43.87
C ASN A 162 14.97 -4.97 44.81
N PHE A 163 16.25 -5.33 44.71
CA PHE A 163 16.87 -6.40 45.49
C PHE A 163 18.18 -5.93 46.13
N PRO A 164 18.58 -6.50 47.28
CA PRO A 164 19.90 -6.26 47.84
C PRO A 164 20.97 -6.80 46.89
N GLN A 165 21.95 -5.97 46.56
CA GLN A 165 23.05 -6.35 45.68
C GLN A 165 24.38 -5.86 46.24
N GLN A 166 25.43 -6.64 46.01
CA GLN A 166 26.80 -6.33 46.46
C GLN A 166 27.52 -5.37 45.50
N ALA A 167 27.17 -5.37 44.21
CA ALA A 167 27.75 -4.47 43.22
C ALA A 167 27.15 -3.05 43.27
N THR A 168 27.88 -2.07 42.75
CA THR A 168 27.38 -0.69 42.54
C THR A 168 26.16 -0.69 41.64
N HIS A 169 25.09 -0.01 42.07
CA HIS A 169 23.84 0.07 41.31
C HIS A 169 23.87 1.24 40.33
N MET A 170 23.11 1.12 39.24
CA MET A 170 22.93 2.18 38.25
C MET A 170 22.40 3.48 38.86
N SER A 171 21.67 3.41 39.99
CA SER A 171 21.16 4.60 40.71
C SER A 171 22.24 5.50 41.30
N CYS A 172 23.48 5.01 41.44
CA CYS A 172 24.58 5.81 41.96
C CYS A 172 25.16 6.77 40.90
N ILE A 173 24.73 6.65 39.64
CA ILE A 173 25.24 7.43 38.52
C ILE A 173 24.46 8.75 38.42
N PRO A 174 25.12 9.91 38.27
CA PRO A 174 24.46 11.19 38.00
C PRO A 174 23.64 11.16 36.71
N SER A 175 22.58 11.96 36.64
CA SER A 175 21.68 11.99 35.48
C SER A 175 22.38 12.42 34.20
N GLU A 176 23.38 13.30 34.29
CA GLU A 176 24.20 13.75 33.17
C GLU A 176 25.01 12.60 32.55
N VAL A 177 25.56 11.72 33.40
CA VAL A 177 26.30 10.54 32.94
C VAL A 177 25.34 9.52 32.34
N LEU A 178 24.13 9.37 32.89
CA LEU A 178 23.11 8.51 32.30
C LEU A 178 22.65 9.01 30.93
N ILE A 179 22.41 10.32 30.77
CA ILE A 179 22.09 10.95 29.48
C ILE A 179 23.25 10.73 28.49
N TYR A 180 24.50 10.84 28.96
CA TYR A 180 25.66 10.50 28.14
C TYR A 180 25.66 9.03 27.70
N ILE A 181 25.32 8.08 28.58
CA ILE A 181 25.12 6.67 28.21
C ILE A 181 24.02 6.53 27.16
N PHE A 182 22.90 7.27 27.28
CA PHE A 182 21.83 7.24 26.28
C PHE A 182 22.28 7.75 24.90
N ARG A 183 23.25 8.67 24.82
CA ARG A 183 23.88 9.03 23.53
C ARG A 183 24.59 7.84 22.88
N TRP A 184 25.20 6.95 23.67
CA TRP A 184 25.80 5.71 23.18
C TRP A 184 24.75 4.67 22.79
N VAL A 185 23.63 4.59 23.52
CA VAL A 185 22.51 3.71 23.18
C VAL A 185 21.90 4.09 21.83
N ILE A 186 21.69 5.38 21.57
CA ILE A 186 21.21 5.85 20.27
C ILE A 186 22.26 5.62 19.18
N SER A 187 23.54 5.89 19.50
CA SER A 187 24.70 5.73 18.63
C SER A 187 24.65 6.53 17.32
N SER A 188 25.62 6.33 16.44
CA SER A 188 25.59 6.84 15.06
C SER A 188 24.51 6.20 14.18
N ASP A 189 24.01 5.02 14.54
CA ASP A 189 22.98 4.27 13.81
C ASP A 189 21.55 4.71 14.13
N LEU A 190 21.40 5.68 15.05
CA LEU A 190 20.13 6.29 15.41
C LEU A 190 19.07 5.29 15.89
N ASP A 191 19.43 4.41 16.84
CA ASP A 191 18.51 3.45 17.44
C ASP A 191 17.61 4.11 18.50
N VAL A 192 16.65 4.90 18.01
CA VAL A 192 15.65 5.59 18.84
C VAL A 192 14.75 4.60 19.60
N ARG A 193 14.66 3.34 19.16
CA ARG A 193 13.84 2.35 19.86
C ARG A 193 14.51 1.85 21.13
N SER A 194 15.84 1.77 21.16
CA SER A 194 16.57 1.34 22.36
C SER A 194 16.47 2.38 23.48
N ILE A 195 16.46 3.68 23.16
CA ILE A 195 16.18 4.73 24.17
C ILE A 195 14.74 4.67 24.69
N GLU A 196 13.74 4.36 23.85
CA GLU A 196 12.38 4.10 24.34
C GLU A 196 12.28 2.87 25.24
N GLN A 197 13.09 1.83 24.99
CA GLN A 197 13.15 0.67 25.89
C GLN A 197 13.78 1.05 27.23
N CYS A 198 14.84 1.86 27.23
CA CYS A 198 15.40 2.43 28.46
C CYS A 198 14.33 3.23 29.22
N ALA A 199 13.53 4.05 28.54
CA ALA A 199 12.46 4.83 29.15
C ALA A 199 11.39 3.98 29.86
N ARG A 200 11.24 2.70 29.52
CA ARG A 200 10.28 1.78 30.15
C ARG A 200 10.78 1.14 31.44
N VAL A 201 12.04 1.38 31.83
CA VAL A 201 12.66 0.72 33.00
C VAL A 201 12.14 1.32 34.31
N CYS A 202 12.18 2.64 34.45
CA CYS A 202 11.71 3.34 35.66
C CYS A 202 11.41 4.82 35.37
N ARG A 203 10.84 5.52 36.36
CA ARG A 203 10.52 6.96 36.27
C ARG A 203 11.73 7.83 35.91
N GLY A 204 12.89 7.64 36.55
CA GLY A 204 14.07 8.46 36.23
C GLY A 204 14.65 8.19 34.84
N PHE A 205 14.64 6.93 34.38
CA PHE A 205 15.02 6.59 33.00
C PHE A 205 14.05 7.20 31.98
N TYR A 206 12.75 7.17 32.28
CA TYR A 206 11.72 7.78 31.47
C TYR A 206 11.98 9.27 31.23
N ILE A 207 12.36 10.00 32.29
CA ILE A 207 12.65 11.43 32.23
C ILE A 207 13.98 11.69 31.51
N CYS A 208 15.06 10.98 31.86
CA CYS A 208 16.37 11.14 31.22
C CYS A 208 16.32 10.81 29.72
N ALA A 209 15.51 9.83 29.31
CA ALA A 209 15.32 9.47 27.91
C ALA A 209 14.55 10.54 27.11
N ARG A 210 13.87 11.45 27.79
CA ARG A 210 13.12 12.58 27.22
C ARG A 210 13.89 13.90 27.25
N ASP A 211 15.18 13.86 27.57
CA ASP A 211 16.03 15.04 27.54
C ASP A 211 15.92 15.79 26.18
N PRO A 212 15.59 17.09 26.18
CA PRO A 212 15.40 17.85 24.95
C PRO A 212 16.63 17.89 24.04
N GLN A 213 17.85 17.84 24.59
CA GLN A 213 19.07 17.89 23.78
C GLN A 213 19.27 16.58 23.02
N LEU A 214 18.98 15.43 23.64
CA LEU A 214 18.99 14.14 22.93
C LEU A 214 18.07 14.17 21.72
N TRP A 215 16.81 14.59 21.91
CA TRP A 215 15.83 14.64 20.82
C TRP A 215 16.18 15.68 19.76
N LYS A 216 16.73 16.83 20.15
CA LYS A 216 17.26 17.82 19.22
C LYS A 216 18.33 17.19 18.33
N MET A 217 19.31 16.49 18.90
CA MET A 217 20.37 15.80 18.15
C MET A 217 19.83 14.72 17.22
N ILE A 218 18.83 13.94 17.67
CA ILE A 218 18.15 12.94 16.82
C ILE A 218 17.52 13.62 15.60
N CYS A 219 16.79 14.72 15.81
CA CYS A 219 16.15 15.49 14.73
C CYS A 219 17.20 16.04 13.75
N PHE A 220 18.28 16.65 14.25
CA PHE A 220 19.38 17.15 13.40
C PHE A 220 20.05 16.02 12.61
N LYS A 221 20.24 14.84 13.20
CA LYS A 221 20.80 13.70 12.49
C LYS A 221 19.87 13.16 11.40
N THR A 222 18.55 13.24 11.62
CA THR A 222 17.54 12.73 10.69
C THR A 222 17.30 13.65 9.50
N TRP A 223 17.19 14.97 9.74
CA TRP A 223 16.83 15.94 8.70
C TRP A 223 17.94 16.92 8.32
N GLY A 224 19.04 16.97 9.07
CA GLY A 224 20.18 17.85 8.78
C GLY A 224 19.77 19.31 8.73
N VAL A 225 20.16 20.01 7.65
CA VAL A 225 19.80 21.41 7.40
C VAL A 225 18.28 21.64 7.29
N ASN A 226 17.52 20.61 6.94
CA ASN A 226 16.07 20.70 6.79
C ASN A 226 15.32 20.52 8.12
N THR A 227 16.02 20.48 9.25
CA THR A 227 15.40 20.32 10.57
C THR A 227 14.42 21.47 10.85
N GLY A 228 14.76 22.70 10.50
CA GLY A 228 13.95 23.88 10.81
C GLY A 228 13.93 24.20 12.30
N ASN A 229 13.15 25.23 12.68
CA ASN A 229 12.99 25.63 14.07
C ASN A 229 11.85 24.86 14.74
N SER A 230 12.02 24.49 16.00
CA SER A 230 11.03 23.73 16.79
C SER A 230 9.69 24.45 16.99
N SER A 231 9.50 25.69 16.52
CA SER A 231 8.33 26.53 16.85
C SER A 231 6.99 25.99 16.38
N VAL A 232 6.97 25.04 15.43
CA VAL A 232 5.75 24.38 14.94
C VAL A 232 5.34 23.19 15.82
N HIS A 233 6.23 22.73 16.71
CA HIS A 233 6.03 21.52 17.48
C HIS A 233 6.25 21.78 18.99
N ILE A 234 5.46 21.11 19.82
CA ILE A 234 5.52 21.27 21.29
C ILE A 234 6.94 21.01 21.82
N ASN A 235 7.59 19.96 21.33
CA ASN A 235 8.99 19.64 21.65
C ASN A 235 9.66 18.83 20.51
N TRP A 236 10.98 18.66 20.60
CA TRP A 236 11.78 17.92 19.61
C TRP A 236 11.34 16.47 19.43
N ARG A 237 10.90 15.81 20.51
CA ARG A 237 10.41 14.42 20.45
C ARG A 237 9.10 14.31 19.66
N HIS A 238 8.16 15.22 19.92
CA HIS A 238 6.89 15.32 19.23
C HIS A 238 7.12 15.60 17.74
N MET A 239 8.09 16.46 17.42
CA MET A 239 8.54 16.65 16.04
C MET A 239 9.06 15.35 15.43
N PHE A 240 9.93 14.62 16.15
CA PHE A 240 10.48 13.33 15.69
C PHE A 240 9.37 12.34 15.29
N ILE A 241 8.38 12.15 16.17
CA ILE A 241 7.31 11.17 15.97
C ILE A 241 6.38 11.55 14.81
N ASN A 242 6.02 12.83 14.70
CA ASN A 242 4.98 13.26 13.77
C ASN A 242 5.49 13.62 12.39
N ARG A 243 6.73 14.13 12.30
CA ARG A 243 7.29 14.53 11.02
C ARG A 243 7.72 13.29 10.22
N PRO A 244 7.38 13.22 8.91
CA PRO A 244 7.79 12.12 8.06
C PRO A 244 9.31 11.91 8.03
N HIS A 245 9.72 10.67 8.27
CA HIS A 245 11.10 10.22 8.17
C HIS A 245 11.16 8.70 7.96
N VAL A 246 12.27 8.21 7.41
CA VAL A 246 12.53 6.78 7.26
C VAL A 246 12.98 6.16 8.58
N VAL A 247 12.61 4.91 8.80
CA VAL A 247 12.95 4.18 10.03
C VAL A 247 14.21 3.32 9.84
N PHE A 248 15.15 3.40 10.79
CA PHE A 248 16.48 2.78 10.70
C PHE A 248 16.61 1.39 11.34
N ASN A 249 15.74 1.05 12.28
CA ASN A 249 15.81 -0.19 13.07
C ASN A 249 15.15 -1.41 12.39
N GLY A 250 15.19 -1.46 11.07
CA GLY A 250 14.53 -2.47 10.26
C GLY A 250 14.80 -2.32 8.78
N VAL A 251 13.90 -2.87 7.98
CA VAL A 251 14.01 -2.87 6.52
C VAL A 251 12.62 -2.77 5.91
N TYR A 252 12.50 -1.98 4.85
CA TYR A 252 11.29 -1.88 4.06
C TYR A 252 11.26 -3.02 3.04
N ILE A 253 10.14 -3.74 2.96
CA ILE A 253 10.00 -4.95 2.14
C ILE A 253 8.80 -4.79 1.21
N SER A 254 9.00 -4.99 -0.09
CA SER A 254 7.93 -5.12 -1.08
C SER A 254 7.99 -6.51 -1.68
N ARG A 255 6.86 -7.22 -1.65
CA ARG A 255 6.68 -8.54 -2.28
C ARG A 255 5.96 -8.33 -3.61
N ALA A 256 6.63 -8.65 -4.71
CA ALA A 256 6.05 -8.61 -6.04
C ALA A 256 6.00 -10.02 -6.62
N SER A 257 5.01 -10.28 -7.46
CA SER A 257 4.91 -11.52 -8.21
C SER A 257 4.65 -11.21 -9.67
N TYR A 258 4.93 -12.16 -10.56
CA TYR A 258 4.50 -12.12 -11.95
C TYR A 258 4.42 -13.52 -12.51
N ILE A 259 3.61 -13.70 -13.53
CA ILE A 259 3.46 -14.97 -14.21
C ILE A 259 4.37 -14.95 -15.45
N ARG A 260 5.19 -15.98 -15.62
CA ARG A 260 6.00 -16.19 -16.83
C ARG A 260 5.78 -17.58 -17.41
N GLN A 261 5.87 -17.69 -18.72
CA GLN A 261 5.89 -18.99 -19.39
C GLN A 261 7.24 -19.68 -19.11
N GLY A 262 7.21 -20.97 -18.80
CA GLY A 262 8.39 -21.82 -18.67
C GLY A 262 9.05 -22.09 -20.02
N GLU A 263 10.29 -22.57 -19.98
CA GLU A 263 10.98 -23.06 -21.17
C GLU A 263 10.22 -24.24 -21.75
N GLN A 264 10.07 -24.28 -23.08
CA GLN A 264 9.46 -25.42 -23.76
C GLN A 264 10.37 -26.63 -23.56
N SER A 265 9.85 -27.72 -23.00
CA SER A 265 10.55 -28.99 -22.98
C SER A 265 10.70 -29.53 -24.41
N LEU A 266 11.52 -30.58 -24.59
CA LEU A 266 11.67 -31.26 -25.88
C LEU A 266 10.33 -31.75 -26.46
N ASP A 267 9.31 -31.94 -25.61
CA ASP A 267 7.91 -32.11 -26.01
C ASP A 267 7.24 -30.74 -26.20
N THR A 268 7.09 -30.34 -27.47
CA THR A 268 6.48 -29.08 -27.93
C THR A 268 5.03 -28.84 -27.44
N PHE A 269 4.40 -29.83 -26.79
CA PHE A 269 2.99 -29.81 -26.40
C PHE A 269 2.72 -29.28 -24.99
N TYR A 270 3.74 -29.09 -24.15
CA TYR A 270 3.54 -28.62 -22.77
C TYR A 270 4.42 -27.41 -22.45
N SER A 271 3.77 -26.29 -22.14
CA SER A 271 4.41 -25.07 -21.64
C SER A 271 3.85 -24.74 -20.25
N PRO A 272 4.57 -25.05 -19.16
CA PRO A 272 4.12 -24.71 -17.81
C PRO A 272 4.15 -23.19 -17.58
N TRP A 273 3.15 -22.67 -16.88
CA TRP A 273 3.16 -21.29 -16.39
C TRP A 273 3.74 -21.25 -14.98
N HIS A 274 4.68 -20.35 -14.73
CA HIS A 274 5.35 -20.18 -13.44
C HIS A 274 4.90 -18.88 -12.79
N LEU A 275 4.41 -18.95 -11.55
CA LEU A 275 4.28 -17.80 -10.67
C LEU A 275 5.64 -17.53 -10.02
N VAL A 276 6.29 -16.44 -10.41
CA VAL A 276 7.57 -16.02 -9.85
C VAL A 276 7.31 -14.96 -8.80
N GLU A 277 7.72 -15.22 -7.57
CA GLU A 277 7.70 -14.26 -6.47
C GLU A 277 9.12 -13.77 -6.17
N TYR A 278 9.22 -12.48 -5.87
CA TYR A 278 10.47 -11.88 -5.42
C TYR A 278 10.21 -10.70 -4.48
N TYR A 279 11.26 -10.35 -3.74
CA TYR A 279 11.23 -9.35 -2.71
C TYR A 279 12.24 -8.24 -3.02
N ARG A 280 11.82 -6.99 -2.81
CA ARG A 280 12.69 -5.82 -2.79
C ARG A 280 12.85 -5.37 -1.35
N TYR A 281 14.08 -5.38 -0.87
CA TYR A 281 14.48 -4.94 0.46
C TYR A 281 15.17 -3.59 0.37
N MET A 282 14.73 -2.62 1.17
CA MET A 282 15.38 -1.31 1.29
C MET A 282 15.71 -1.03 2.75
N ARG A 283 17.01 -0.91 3.05
CA ARG A 283 17.49 -0.54 4.39
C ARG A 283 18.16 0.82 4.35
N PHE A 284 17.64 1.74 5.15
CA PHE A 284 18.15 3.10 5.28
C PHE A 284 19.15 3.21 6.42
N PHE A 285 20.10 4.13 6.29
CA PHE A 285 21.11 4.44 7.30
C PHE A 285 21.15 5.95 7.59
N PRO A 286 21.40 6.39 8.83
CA PRO A 286 21.36 7.82 9.20
C PRO A 286 22.40 8.73 8.52
N ASP A 287 23.36 8.16 7.79
CA ASP A 287 24.33 8.92 6.99
C ASP A 287 23.84 9.22 5.57
N GLY A 288 22.60 8.85 5.24
CA GLY A 288 22.02 9.07 3.91
C GLY A 288 22.29 7.94 2.94
N VAL A 289 22.85 6.80 3.38
CA VAL A 289 23.05 5.62 2.53
C VAL A 289 21.81 4.72 2.58
N VAL A 290 21.49 4.10 1.44
CA VAL A 290 20.45 3.07 1.34
C VAL A 290 21.00 1.83 0.67
N LEU A 291 20.66 0.67 1.24
CA LEU A 291 20.88 -0.64 0.62
C LEU A 291 19.61 -1.07 -0.07
N ILE A 292 19.72 -1.47 -1.33
CA ILE A 292 18.63 -2.00 -2.13
C ILE A 292 19.02 -3.40 -2.56
N TYR A 293 18.21 -4.39 -2.21
CA TYR A 293 18.45 -5.77 -2.54
C TYR A 293 17.19 -6.39 -3.13
N THR A 294 17.31 -6.97 -4.32
CA THR A 294 16.22 -7.71 -4.96
C THR A 294 16.58 -9.19 -4.96
N SER A 295 15.79 -10.04 -4.32
CA SER A 295 16.01 -11.49 -4.24
C SER A 295 14.70 -12.26 -4.24
N ALA A 296 14.75 -13.52 -4.67
CA ALA A 296 13.66 -14.50 -4.49
C ALA A 296 13.62 -15.07 -3.06
N ASP A 297 14.66 -14.85 -2.25
CA ASP A 297 14.74 -15.32 -0.88
C ASP A 297 13.71 -14.62 0.03
N GLU A 298 13.04 -15.38 0.87
CA GLU A 298 12.08 -14.87 1.84
C GLU A 298 12.71 -13.93 2.90
N PRO A 299 11.89 -13.05 3.52
CA PRO A 299 12.39 -12.11 4.54
C PRO A 299 13.12 -12.78 5.71
N ARG A 300 12.68 -13.97 6.13
CA ARG A 300 13.24 -14.66 7.31
C ARG A 300 14.75 -14.91 7.18
N THR A 301 15.24 -15.22 5.98
CA THR A 301 16.65 -15.49 5.72
C THR A 301 17.41 -14.23 5.31
N THR A 302 16.77 -13.33 4.55
CA THR A 302 17.43 -12.17 3.94
C THR A 302 17.65 -11.02 4.92
N VAL A 303 16.68 -10.74 5.80
CA VAL A 303 16.71 -9.59 6.71
C VAL A 303 17.95 -9.63 7.61
N ALA A 304 18.32 -10.79 8.14
CA ALA A 304 19.52 -10.96 8.96
C ALA A 304 20.82 -10.71 8.19
N ARG A 305 20.86 -11.04 6.89
CA ARG A 305 22.03 -10.83 6.03
C ARG A 305 22.26 -9.36 5.71
N LEU A 306 21.21 -8.53 5.76
CA LEU A 306 21.28 -7.08 5.53
C LEU A 306 21.87 -6.29 6.72
N LYS A 307 22.39 -6.96 7.75
CA LYS A 307 22.97 -6.37 8.98
C LYS A 307 24.16 -5.44 8.72
N SER A 308 25.05 -5.79 7.79
CA SER A 308 26.21 -4.97 7.45
C SER A 308 26.16 -4.58 5.98
N ARG A 309 26.67 -3.39 5.68
CA ARG A 309 26.86 -2.89 4.32
C ARG A 309 27.66 -3.87 3.46
N TYR A 310 28.54 -4.67 4.05
CA TYR A 310 29.46 -5.54 3.32
C TYR A 310 29.14 -7.04 3.45
N SER A 311 28.02 -7.39 4.09
CA SER A 311 27.68 -8.77 4.41
C SER A 311 27.28 -9.60 3.18
N ILE A 312 26.66 -8.97 2.19
CA ILE A 312 26.16 -9.65 0.99
C ILE A 312 27.08 -9.33 -0.18
N ARG A 313 27.79 -10.36 -0.67
CA ARG A 313 28.58 -10.31 -1.91
C ARG A 313 27.72 -10.78 -3.10
N ASP A 314 26.55 -10.19 -3.27
CA ASP A 314 25.63 -10.50 -4.36
C ASP A 314 25.60 -9.32 -5.35
N PRO A 315 25.78 -9.54 -6.66
CA PRO A 315 25.65 -8.49 -7.69
C PRO A 315 24.29 -7.77 -7.73
N SER A 316 23.27 -8.34 -7.08
CA SER A 316 21.92 -7.80 -6.93
C SER A 316 21.78 -6.82 -5.77
N LEU A 317 22.79 -6.72 -4.90
CA LEU A 317 22.89 -5.68 -3.88
C LEU A 317 23.40 -4.39 -4.50
N ILE A 318 22.66 -3.31 -4.28
CA ILE A 318 22.95 -2.00 -4.83
C ILE A 318 23.01 -1.00 -3.68
N PHE A 319 24.04 -0.16 -3.72
CA PHE A 319 24.20 0.96 -2.81
C PHE A 319 23.68 2.23 -3.49
N GLY A 320 22.90 3.00 -2.75
CA GLY A 320 22.45 4.31 -3.16
C GLY A 320 22.59 5.32 -2.05
N ASN A 321 22.35 6.57 -2.39
CA ASN A 321 22.17 7.64 -1.44
C ASN A 321 20.71 8.09 -1.48
N TYR A 322 20.18 8.48 -0.34
CA TYR A 322 18.83 9.01 -0.23
C TYR A 322 18.81 10.38 0.44
N ARG A 323 17.77 11.15 0.15
CA ARG A 323 17.45 12.40 0.84
C ARG A 323 15.97 12.46 1.14
N LEU A 324 15.65 13.08 2.27
CA LEU A 324 14.27 13.37 2.67
C LEU A 324 13.87 14.75 2.17
N GLN A 325 12.75 14.82 1.46
CA GLN A 325 12.12 16.06 1.01
C GLN A 325 10.65 16.03 1.45
N ASN A 326 10.33 16.78 2.50
CA ASN A 326 8.98 16.81 3.08
C ASN A 326 8.46 15.40 3.40
N ASN A 327 7.46 14.92 2.66
CA ASN A 327 6.88 13.59 2.80
C ASN A 327 7.44 12.55 1.79
N ARG A 328 8.53 12.88 1.10
CA ARG A 328 9.12 12.02 0.06
C ARG A 328 10.55 11.62 0.37
N VAL A 329 10.88 10.41 -0.03
CA VAL A 329 12.24 9.85 -0.01
C VAL A 329 12.72 9.76 -1.44
N VAL A 330 13.76 10.52 -1.76
CA VAL A 330 14.40 10.49 -3.08
C VAL A 330 15.67 9.67 -2.97
N ILE A 331 15.83 8.67 -3.83
CA ILE A 331 16.94 7.73 -3.83
C ILE A 331 17.64 7.79 -5.18
N VAL A 332 18.97 7.87 -5.16
CA VAL A 332 19.82 7.73 -6.33
C VAL A 332 20.78 6.57 -6.08
N ALA A 333 20.61 5.50 -6.85
CA ALA A 333 21.43 4.30 -6.76
C ALA A 333 22.18 4.05 -8.06
N LYS A 334 23.48 3.76 -7.98
CA LYS A 334 24.34 3.58 -9.15
C LYS A 334 24.78 2.12 -9.23
N ARG A 335 24.61 1.53 -10.41
CA ARG A 335 25.11 0.21 -10.75
C ARG A 335 26.16 0.36 -11.84
N THR A 336 27.39 0.01 -11.50
CA THR A 336 28.44 -0.16 -12.52
C THR A 336 28.29 -1.56 -13.09
N ALA A 337 28.20 -1.69 -14.41
CA ALA A 337 28.18 -2.98 -15.08
C ALA A 337 29.43 -3.77 -14.65
N GLN A 338 29.22 -4.85 -13.89
CA GLN A 338 30.28 -5.78 -13.55
C GLN A 338 30.68 -6.49 -14.85
N ARG A 339 31.97 -6.67 -15.09
CA ARG A 339 32.45 -7.57 -16.14
C ARG A 339 31.84 -8.94 -15.87
N SER A 340 30.95 -9.40 -16.74
CA SER A 340 30.65 -10.82 -16.82
C SER A 340 31.97 -11.50 -17.16
N THR A 341 32.54 -12.25 -16.22
CA THR A 341 33.58 -13.25 -16.52
C THR A 341 32.92 -14.40 -17.27
N THR A 342 32.41 -14.12 -18.47
CA THR A 342 32.03 -15.16 -19.41
C THR A 342 33.35 -15.78 -19.87
N MET A 343 33.52 -17.07 -19.61
CA MET A 343 34.73 -17.81 -19.92
C MET A 343 35.18 -17.51 -21.35
N ASN A 344 36.48 -17.21 -21.49
CA ASN A 344 37.17 -17.01 -22.75
C ASN A 344 36.84 -18.14 -23.72
N ASN A 345 36.03 -17.85 -24.73
CA ASN A 345 35.87 -18.74 -25.89
C ASN A 345 36.63 -18.07 -27.06
N PRO A 346 37.87 -18.49 -27.38
CA PRO A 346 38.81 -17.74 -28.23
C PRO A 346 38.49 -17.82 -29.73
N GLN A 347 37.23 -18.00 -30.13
CA GLN A 347 36.85 -18.22 -31.54
C GLN A 347 35.79 -17.25 -32.10
N ARG A 348 35.44 -16.15 -31.42
CA ARG A 348 34.55 -15.15 -32.02
C ARG A 348 35.32 -13.92 -32.50
N ARG A 349 35.22 -13.73 -33.82
CA ARG A 349 35.83 -12.75 -34.72
C ARG A 349 35.83 -11.33 -34.17
N ALA A 350 36.90 -10.61 -34.51
CA ALA A 350 37.07 -9.17 -34.37
C ALA A 350 35.92 -8.38 -35.04
N GLY A 351 34.87 -8.12 -34.27
CA GLY A 351 33.94 -7.02 -34.45
C GLY A 351 34.07 -6.10 -33.24
N LYS A 352 33.77 -4.80 -33.39
CA LYS A 352 33.78 -3.82 -32.29
C LYS A 352 32.80 -4.24 -31.18
N ASP A 353 33.24 -5.08 -30.25
CA ASP A 353 32.50 -5.36 -29.03
C ASP A 353 32.61 -4.11 -28.15
N LEU A 354 31.50 -3.37 -28.05
CA LEU A 354 31.34 -2.33 -27.04
C LEU A 354 31.58 -3.00 -25.68
N SER A 355 32.61 -2.55 -24.97
CA SER A 355 32.84 -3.01 -23.62
C SER A 355 31.63 -2.60 -22.77
N LEU A 356 30.85 -3.59 -22.30
CA LEU A 356 29.71 -3.36 -21.40
C LEU A 356 30.13 -2.62 -20.11
N SER A 357 31.42 -2.55 -19.81
CA SER A 357 32.00 -1.78 -18.70
C SER A 357 31.88 -0.25 -18.85
N ASP A 358 31.57 0.26 -20.04
CA ASP A 358 31.50 1.71 -20.29
C ASP A 358 30.10 2.31 -20.04
N VAL A 359 29.10 1.47 -19.74
CA VAL A 359 27.72 1.90 -19.46
C VAL A 359 27.47 1.94 -17.96
N GLU A 360 27.21 3.13 -17.43
CA GLU A 360 26.78 3.34 -16.05
C GLU A 360 25.26 3.39 -15.98
N GLN A 361 24.67 2.61 -15.08
CA GLN A 361 23.23 2.62 -14.83
C GLN A 361 22.96 3.39 -13.53
N THR A 362 22.17 4.45 -13.61
CA THR A 362 21.69 5.21 -12.45
C THR A 362 20.19 5.03 -12.31
N MET A 363 19.74 4.64 -11.13
CA MET A 363 18.34 4.45 -10.78
C MET A 363 17.90 5.58 -9.85
N ASN A 364 16.95 6.38 -10.30
CA ASN A 364 16.32 7.45 -9.53
C ASN A 364 14.95 6.95 -9.08
N MET A 365 14.77 6.78 -7.78
CA MET A 365 13.52 6.29 -7.21
C MET A 365 12.98 7.33 -6.25
N GLU A 366 11.68 7.58 -6.31
CA GLU A 366 10.99 8.43 -5.34
C GLU A 366 9.87 7.65 -4.69
N PHE A 367 9.78 7.80 -3.38
CA PHE A 367 8.74 7.20 -2.56
C PHE A 367 8.01 8.26 -1.77
N GLU A 368 6.70 8.13 -1.69
CA GLU A 368 5.87 8.88 -0.75
C GLU A 368 5.70 8.05 0.53
N MET A 369 5.92 8.69 1.68
CA MET A 369 5.76 8.05 2.98
C MET A 369 4.28 8.06 3.40
N SER A 370 3.82 6.93 3.91
CA SER A 370 2.46 6.78 4.44
C SER A 370 2.45 5.95 5.73
N ASP A 371 1.34 6.07 6.45
CA ASP A 371 1.10 5.38 7.70
C ASP A 371 0.50 3.98 7.45
N VAL A 372 0.79 3.04 8.35
CA VAL A 372 0.21 1.68 8.35
C VAL A 372 -0.49 1.44 9.69
N GLY A 373 -1.81 1.62 9.71
CA GLY A 373 -2.60 1.57 10.94
C GLY A 373 -2.11 2.64 11.93
N LYS A 374 -1.73 2.24 13.14
CA LYS A 374 -1.18 3.16 14.16
C LYS A 374 0.30 3.52 13.96
N LYS A 375 1.00 2.88 13.00
CA LYS A 375 2.45 3.07 12.79
C LYS A 375 2.71 4.14 11.74
N LYS A 376 3.30 5.26 12.16
CA LYS A 376 3.57 6.40 11.29
C LYS A 376 4.73 6.17 10.34
N HIS A 377 4.61 6.55 9.07
CA HIS A 377 5.68 6.54 8.07
C HIS A 377 6.30 5.15 7.81
N HIS A 378 5.54 4.09 8.10
CA HIS A 378 5.98 2.69 7.98
C HIS A 378 5.72 2.09 6.59
N GLN A 379 5.22 2.88 5.65
CA GLN A 379 5.01 2.46 4.27
C GLN A 379 5.63 3.45 3.30
N LEU A 380 6.23 2.91 2.24
CA LEU A 380 6.79 3.66 1.12
C LEU A 380 6.03 3.28 -0.14
N ILE A 381 5.34 4.27 -0.73
CA ILE A 381 4.56 4.11 -1.95
C ILE A 381 5.38 4.65 -3.12
N TRP A 382 5.47 3.90 -4.21
CA TRP A 382 6.16 4.34 -5.42
C TRP A 382 5.52 5.62 -5.98
N ALA A 383 6.33 6.67 -6.11
CA ALA A 383 5.92 7.93 -6.73
C ALA A 383 6.58 8.12 -8.11
N HIS A 384 7.86 7.76 -8.23
CA HIS A 384 8.61 7.88 -9.46
C HIS A 384 9.71 6.82 -9.54
N TYR A 385 9.98 6.31 -10.74
CA TYR A 385 11.14 5.47 -10.98
C TYR A 385 11.68 5.71 -12.40
N GLU A 386 12.90 6.20 -12.49
CA GLU A 386 13.62 6.43 -13.74
C GLU A 386 14.95 5.68 -13.70
N ILE A 387 15.28 5.03 -14.80
CA ILE A 387 16.58 4.40 -15.02
C ILE A 387 17.30 5.18 -16.11
N ARG A 388 18.46 5.76 -15.78
CA ARG A 388 19.36 6.42 -16.73
C ARG A 388 20.55 5.55 -17.05
N PHE A 389 20.87 5.47 -18.33
CA PHE A 389 22.05 4.82 -18.87
C PHE A 389 22.97 5.91 -19.42
N THR A 390 24.16 6.02 -18.86
CA THR A 390 25.18 6.97 -19.31
C THR A 390 26.33 6.20 -19.91
N ASN A 391 26.66 6.48 -21.18
CA ASN A 391 27.86 5.94 -21.80
C ASN A 391 29.05 6.85 -21.49
N LYS A 392 30.02 6.34 -20.72
CA LYS A 392 31.17 7.12 -20.25
C LYS A 392 32.07 7.66 -21.37
N ARG A 393 32.06 7.03 -22.55
CA ARG A 393 32.94 7.39 -23.67
C ARG A 393 32.31 8.44 -24.60
N THR A 394 31.01 8.34 -24.84
CA THR A 394 30.29 9.25 -25.74
C THR A 394 29.54 10.35 -24.99
N SER A 395 29.45 10.25 -23.66
CA SER A 395 28.59 11.09 -22.81
C SER A 395 27.12 11.08 -23.25
N ASP A 396 26.70 10.04 -23.98
CA ASP A 396 25.31 9.86 -24.41
C ASP A 396 24.48 9.35 -23.22
N GLU A 397 23.35 10.00 -22.97
CA GLU A 397 22.45 9.71 -21.86
C GLU A 397 21.09 9.27 -22.40
N ARG A 398 20.64 8.11 -21.95
CA ARG A 398 19.30 7.60 -22.27
C ARG A 398 18.57 7.30 -20.98
N SER A 399 17.34 7.78 -20.84
CA SER A 399 16.51 7.47 -19.69
C SER A 399 15.25 6.72 -20.08
N THR A 400 14.83 5.83 -19.19
CA THR A 400 13.56 5.11 -19.27
C THR A 400 12.81 5.38 -17.97
N VAL A 401 11.64 6.01 -18.08
CA VAL A 401 10.73 6.21 -16.95
C VAL A 401 9.77 5.03 -16.88
N LEU A 402 9.62 4.43 -15.69
CA LEU A 402 8.76 3.29 -15.47
C LEU A 402 7.41 3.74 -14.89
N ASN A 403 6.32 3.11 -15.36
CA ASN A 403 4.96 3.40 -14.93
C ASN A 403 4.64 2.76 -13.56
N VAL A 404 5.30 3.23 -12.51
CA VAL A 404 5.21 2.63 -11.16
C VAL A 404 3.93 2.97 -10.39
N THR A 405 3.24 4.06 -10.76
CA THR A 405 2.01 4.49 -10.07
C THR A 405 0.78 3.67 -10.48
N ASN A 406 0.74 3.23 -11.74
CA ASN A 406 -0.38 2.51 -12.31
C ASN A 406 -0.24 0.99 -12.12
N ASP A 407 0.99 0.47 -12.12
CA ASP A 407 1.26 -0.96 -11.99
C ASP A 407 1.60 -1.34 -10.54
N ARG A 408 0.56 -1.45 -9.71
CA ARG A 408 0.70 -1.88 -8.30
C ARG A 408 1.09 -3.34 -8.15
N HIS A 409 0.94 -4.17 -9.19
CA HIS A 409 1.29 -5.58 -9.13
C HIS A 409 2.81 -5.76 -9.24
N THR A 410 3.45 -5.04 -10.17
CA THR A 410 4.91 -5.06 -10.34
C THR A 410 5.62 -4.16 -9.31
N TYR A 411 4.96 -3.07 -8.90
CA TYR A 411 5.48 -2.09 -7.94
C TYR A 411 4.57 -1.94 -6.70
N PRO A 412 4.42 -2.99 -5.89
CA PRO A 412 3.68 -2.88 -4.65
C PRO A 412 4.45 -2.01 -3.64
N PRO A 413 3.75 -1.35 -2.70
CA PRO A 413 4.37 -0.51 -1.70
C PRO A 413 5.30 -1.32 -0.80
N LEU A 414 6.34 -0.68 -0.28
CA LEU A 414 7.23 -1.31 0.69
C LEU A 414 6.69 -1.09 2.09
N ILE A 415 6.60 -2.15 2.89
CA ILE A 415 6.14 -2.11 4.28
C ILE A 415 7.34 -2.32 5.20
N PHE A 416 7.44 -1.49 6.23
CA PHE A 416 8.51 -1.57 7.21
C PHE A 416 8.39 -2.84 8.07
N SER A 417 9.43 -3.68 8.01
CA SER A 417 9.63 -4.83 8.87
C SER A 417 10.72 -4.54 9.89
N ARG A 418 10.36 -4.64 11.17
CA ARG A 418 11.23 -4.30 12.29
C ARG A 418 12.15 -5.47 12.65
N VAL A 419 13.40 -5.18 13.00
CA VAL A 419 14.31 -6.16 13.62
C VAL A 419 14.52 -5.86 15.11
N LYS A 420 15.09 -6.81 15.85
CA LYS A 420 15.45 -6.57 17.26
C LYS A 420 16.59 -5.57 17.36
N SER A 421 17.70 -5.85 16.70
CA SER A 421 18.80 -4.93 16.46
C SER A 421 19.68 -5.45 15.32
N TYR A 422 20.22 -4.54 14.50
CA TYR A 422 21.29 -4.86 13.55
C TYR A 422 22.68 -4.71 14.16
N VAL A 423 22.84 -4.07 15.31
CA VAL A 423 24.17 -3.80 15.88
C VAL A 423 24.15 -4.12 17.37
N LEU A 424 25.15 -4.85 17.83
CA LEU A 424 25.27 -5.23 19.25
C LEU A 424 26.12 -4.23 20.06
N SER A 425 26.93 -3.42 19.37
CA SER A 425 27.91 -2.51 19.97
C SER A 425 27.89 -1.16 19.26
N ALA A 426 27.82 -0.06 20.00
CA ALA A 426 27.94 1.28 19.43
C ALA A 426 29.40 1.64 19.17
N GLU A 427 29.74 2.04 17.95
CA GLU A 427 31.10 2.51 17.61
C GLU A 427 31.33 3.97 18.05
N GLN A 428 30.30 4.81 17.92
CA GLN A 428 30.34 6.22 18.27
C GLN A 428 29.03 6.66 18.95
N PRO A 429 29.10 7.60 19.90
CA PRO A 429 27.89 8.19 20.47
C PRO A 429 27.19 9.10 19.45
N LEU A 430 25.92 9.38 19.68
CA LEU A 430 25.20 10.44 18.98
C LEU A 430 25.97 11.77 19.15
N LYS A 431 26.25 12.43 18.03
CA LYS A 431 26.97 13.70 17.93
C LYS A 431 26.06 14.82 17.49
#